data_AF-A0A974GV88-F1
#
_entry.id   AF-A0A974GV88-F1
#
_cell.length_a   1.000
_cell.length_b   1.000
_cell.length_c   1.000
_cell.angle_alpha   90.00
_cell.angle_beta   90.00
_cell.angle_gamma   90.00
#
_symmetry.space_group_name_H-M   'P 1'
#
loop_
_entity.id
_entity.type
_entity.pdbx_description
1 polymer ?
#
loop_
_entity_poly.entity_id
_entity_poly.type
_entity_poly.pdbx_seq_one_letter_code
_entity_poly.pdbx_strand_id
1 'polypeptide(L)'
;MQREQMIETLREKLDRNWSDYLRELDGLSKGVLIGKSDEITAARFVYNELYGGGYPEDYMEYLLRFENPLEVARDQWISEQTVDFSEELNHALWSLMDKGDAEQDYTLDPEYMPIPATDKKVTVREFIEAHPNVAFDMMTPGGYVYLTPETAQLLLAGQSVKGNPGSSEFARDVPVEELLDQEVCDANFSEGAWHILSDYIREPEQEQSPFDQGVTMC
;
A
#
# COMPACT_ATOMS: atom_id res chain seq x y z
N MET A 1 -44.29 -32.44 2.89
CA MET A 1 -44.38 -32.41 1.41
C MET A 1 -43.33 -33.37 0.86
N GLN A 2 -43.56 -34.05 -0.27
CA GLN A 2 -42.52 -34.91 -0.87
C GLN A 2 -41.38 -34.05 -1.45
N ARG A 3 -40.14 -34.54 -1.46
CA ARG A 3 -38.94 -33.80 -1.89
C ARG A 3 -39.08 -33.19 -3.29
N GLU A 4 -39.53 -33.98 -4.25
CA GLU A 4 -39.68 -33.54 -5.64
C GLU A 4 -40.69 -32.39 -5.76
N GLN A 5 -41.83 -32.53 -5.10
CA GLN A 5 -42.86 -31.48 -5.03
C GLN A 5 -42.32 -30.20 -4.36
N MET A 6 -41.46 -30.34 -3.35
CA MET A 6 -40.82 -29.21 -2.68
C MET A 6 -39.88 -28.45 -3.62
N ILE A 7 -39.07 -29.17 -4.39
CA ILE A 7 -38.15 -28.60 -5.38
C ILE A 7 -38.95 -27.87 -6.47
N GLU A 8 -39.99 -28.50 -7.02
CA GLU A 8 -40.85 -27.88 -8.03
C GLU A 8 -41.52 -26.61 -7.50
N THR A 9 -42.14 -26.68 -6.31
CA THR A 9 -42.80 -25.52 -5.69
C THR A 9 -41.81 -24.37 -5.45
N LEU A 10 -40.58 -24.69 -5.02
CA LEU A 10 -39.55 -23.68 -4.79
C LEU A 10 -39.12 -23.03 -6.12
N ARG A 11 -38.91 -23.83 -7.17
CA ARG A 11 -38.55 -23.34 -8.51
C ARG A 11 -39.59 -22.40 -9.08
N GLU A 12 -40.87 -22.78 -9.04
CA GLU A 12 -41.96 -21.91 -9.52
C GLU A 12 -41.99 -20.56 -8.78
N LYS A 13 -41.69 -20.58 -7.47
CA LYS A 13 -41.62 -19.37 -6.66
C LYS A 13 -40.43 -18.51 -7.04
N LEU A 14 -39.25 -19.12 -7.19
CA LEU A 14 -38.03 -18.47 -7.66
C LEU A 14 -38.21 -17.85 -9.06
N ASP A 15 -38.80 -18.56 -10.01
CA ASP A 15 -39.06 -18.06 -11.37
C ASP A 15 -39.92 -16.81 -11.37
N ARG A 16 -41.00 -16.83 -10.58
CA ARG A 16 -41.87 -15.66 -10.40
C ARG A 16 -41.11 -14.50 -9.77
N ASN A 17 -40.41 -14.74 -8.65
CA ASN A 17 -39.67 -13.69 -7.95
C ASN A 17 -38.56 -13.10 -8.82
N TRP A 18 -37.85 -13.93 -9.58
CA TRP A 18 -36.83 -13.52 -10.53
C TRP A 18 -37.43 -12.68 -11.66
N SER A 19 -38.56 -13.10 -12.23
CA SER A 19 -39.24 -12.37 -13.28
C SER A 19 -39.75 -11.00 -12.80
N ASP A 20 -40.28 -10.93 -11.57
CA ASP A 20 -40.71 -9.68 -10.96
C ASP A 20 -39.53 -8.74 -10.70
N TYR A 21 -38.41 -9.28 -10.20
CA TYR A 21 -37.17 -8.53 -10.00
C TYR A 21 -36.60 -7.98 -11.33
N LEU A 22 -36.56 -8.79 -12.38
CA LEU A 22 -36.13 -8.32 -13.72
C LEU A 22 -37.02 -7.19 -14.25
N ARG A 23 -38.33 -7.25 -14.02
CA ARG A 23 -39.27 -6.19 -14.41
C ARG A 23 -39.05 -4.90 -13.63
N GLU A 24 -38.71 -5.01 -12.34
CA GLU A 24 -38.31 -3.86 -11.53
C GLU A 24 -37.04 -3.22 -12.11
N LEU A 25 -36.00 -4.02 -12.38
CA LEU A 25 -34.74 -3.54 -12.94
C LEU A 25 -34.93 -2.84 -14.30
N ASP A 26 -35.79 -3.37 -15.18
CA ASP A 26 -36.08 -2.77 -16.49
C ASP A 26 -36.66 -1.35 -16.39
N GLY A 27 -37.36 -1.04 -15.30
CA GLY A 27 -37.91 0.29 -15.02
C GLY A 27 -36.89 1.30 -14.46
N LEU A 28 -35.67 0.88 -14.13
CA LEU A 28 -34.66 1.73 -13.48
C LEU A 28 -33.76 2.46 -14.47
N SER A 29 -33.22 3.60 -14.05
CA SER A 29 -32.22 4.33 -14.82
C SER A 29 -30.87 3.60 -14.82
N LYS A 30 -30.02 3.89 -15.82
CA LYS A 30 -28.66 3.30 -15.92
C LYS A 30 -27.81 3.53 -14.66
N GLY A 31 -27.87 4.72 -14.06
CA GLY A 31 -27.10 5.02 -12.85
C GLY A 31 -27.54 4.19 -11.65
N VAL A 32 -28.85 3.99 -11.49
CA VAL A 32 -29.40 3.16 -10.43
C VAL A 32 -29.05 1.68 -10.64
N LEU A 33 -29.09 1.21 -11.89
CA LEU A 33 -28.68 -0.16 -12.24
C LEU A 33 -27.20 -0.42 -11.91
N ILE A 34 -26.32 0.54 -12.19
CA ILE A 34 -24.90 0.45 -11.83
C ILE A 34 -24.74 0.37 -10.31
N GLY A 35 -25.45 1.21 -9.55
CA GLY A 35 -25.42 1.18 -8.08
C GLY A 35 -26.00 -0.10 -7.46
N LYS A 36 -26.81 -0.86 -8.22
CA LYS A 36 -27.35 -2.16 -7.80
C LYS A 36 -26.52 -3.36 -8.26
N SER A 37 -25.29 -3.16 -8.78
CA SER A 37 -24.46 -4.25 -9.32
C SER A 37 -24.32 -5.44 -8.37
N ASP A 38 -24.10 -5.16 -7.09
CA ASP A 38 -23.82 -6.17 -6.08
C ASP A 38 -25.10 -6.95 -5.75
N GLU A 39 -26.24 -6.26 -5.63
CA GLU A 39 -27.55 -6.86 -5.46
C GLU A 39 -27.95 -7.72 -6.67
N ILE A 40 -27.71 -7.25 -7.89
CA ILE A 40 -27.97 -7.99 -9.13
C ILE A 40 -27.10 -9.25 -9.19
N THR A 41 -25.82 -9.13 -8.84
CA THR A 41 -24.87 -10.25 -8.83
C THR A 41 -25.28 -11.30 -7.80
N ALA A 42 -25.61 -10.86 -6.57
CA ALA A 42 -26.10 -11.73 -5.51
C ALA A 42 -27.42 -12.40 -5.88
N ALA A 43 -28.38 -11.65 -6.42
CA ALA A 43 -29.70 -12.18 -6.82
C ALA A 43 -29.53 -13.27 -7.88
N ARG A 44 -28.70 -13.02 -8.90
CA ARG A 44 -28.42 -13.99 -9.97
C ARG A 44 -27.74 -15.24 -9.43
N PHE A 45 -26.76 -15.08 -8.54
CA PHE A 45 -26.06 -16.20 -7.93
C PHE A 45 -27.02 -17.07 -7.12
N VAL A 46 -27.75 -16.47 -6.17
CA VAL A 46 -28.71 -17.17 -5.30
C VAL A 46 -29.79 -17.87 -6.11
N TYR A 47 -30.35 -17.21 -7.13
CA TYR A 47 -31.33 -17.81 -8.02
C TYR A 47 -30.78 -19.09 -8.67
N ASN A 48 -29.62 -19.02 -9.31
CA ASN A 48 -29.04 -20.18 -10.02
C ASN A 48 -28.73 -21.34 -9.07
N GLU A 49 -28.14 -21.03 -7.91
CA GLU A 49 -27.78 -22.03 -6.92
C GLU A 49 -29.02 -22.72 -6.35
N LEU A 50 -30.01 -21.95 -5.86
CA LEU A 50 -31.24 -22.51 -5.31
C LEU A 50 -32.05 -23.28 -6.37
N TYR A 51 -32.06 -22.81 -7.62
CA TYR A 51 -32.76 -23.49 -8.72
C TYR A 51 -32.19 -24.89 -9.00
N GLY A 52 -30.91 -25.11 -8.70
CA GLY A 52 -30.27 -26.43 -8.76
C GLY A 52 -30.93 -27.48 -7.84
N GLY A 53 -31.56 -27.06 -6.73
CA GLY A 53 -32.29 -27.97 -5.83
C GLY A 53 -31.40 -28.94 -5.05
N GLY A 54 -30.09 -28.67 -4.96
CA GLY A 54 -29.10 -29.51 -4.27
C GLY A 54 -29.11 -29.41 -2.74
N TYR A 55 -30.03 -28.65 -2.16
CA TYR A 55 -30.06 -28.32 -0.74
C TYR A 55 -30.87 -29.32 0.10
N PRO A 56 -30.57 -29.41 1.42
CA PRO A 56 -31.38 -30.15 2.38
C PRO A 56 -32.86 -29.73 2.40
N GLU A 57 -33.75 -30.68 2.69
CA GLU A 57 -35.20 -30.44 2.73
C GLU A 57 -35.60 -29.37 3.74
N ASP A 58 -34.99 -29.35 4.92
CA ASP A 58 -35.29 -28.37 5.97
C ASP A 58 -35.05 -26.92 5.50
N TYR A 59 -34.03 -26.70 4.66
CA TYR A 59 -33.72 -25.37 4.12
C TYR A 59 -34.74 -24.96 3.05
N MET A 60 -35.10 -25.88 2.17
CA MET A 60 -36.13 -25.64 1.15
C MET A 60 -37.50 -25.40 1.80
N GLU A 61 -37.86 -26.17 2.84
CA GLU A 61 -39.08 -25.96 3.61
C GLU A 61 -39.08 -24.62 4.34
N TYR A 62 -37.93 -24.20 4.89
CA TYR A 62 -37.78 -22.88 5.50
C TYR A 62 -37.99 -21.76 4.48
N LEU A 63 -37.32 -21.82 3.33
CA LEU A 63 -37.42 -20.81 2.27
C LEU A 63 -38.85 -20.69 1.71
N LEU A 64 -39.55 -21.81 1.57
CA LEU A 64 -40.92 -21.81 1.05
C LEU A 64 -41.93 -21.01 1.90
N ARG A 65 -41.60 -20.73 3.17
CA ARG A 65 -42.43 -19.92 4.07
C ARG A 65 -42.52 -18.45 3.66
N PHE A 66 -41.53 -17.93 2.94
CA PHE A 66 -41.49 -16.51 2.54
C PHE A 66 -42.19 -16.28 1.22
N GLU A 67 -42.86 -15.15 1.00
CA GLU A 67 -43.46 -14.81 -0.31
C GLU A 67 -42.40 -14.65 -1.40
N ASN A 68 -41.24 -14.09 -1.03
CA ASN A 68 -40.08 -13.87 -1.90
C ASN A 68 -38.81 -14.55 -1.32
N PRO A 69 -38.69 -15.89 -1.39
CA PRO A 69 -37.48 -16.59 -0.93
C PRO A 69 -36.19 -16.12 -1.60
N LEU A 70 -36.27 -15.65 -2.86
CA LEU A 70 -35.11 -15.15 -3.58
C LEU A 70 -34.52 -13.91 -2.92
N GLU A 71 -35.35 -12.93 -2.59
CA GLU A 71 -34.93 -11.71 -1.90
C GLU A 71 -34.35 -12.01 -0.51
N VAL A 72 -35.03 -12.85 0.26
CA VAL A 72 -34.56 -13.24 1.61
C VAL A 72 -33.17 -13.88 1.56
N ALA A 73 -32.97 -14.83 0.65
CA ALA A 73 -31.68 -15.50 0.51
C ALA A 73 -30.60 -14.58 -0.09
N ARG A 74 -30.96 -13.69 -1.03
CA ARG A 74 -30.06 -12.67 -1.58
C ARG A 74 -29.56 -11.73 -0.50
N ASP A 75 -30.46 -11.17 0.31
CA ASP A 75 -30.10 -10.18 1.32
C ASP A 75 -29.21 -10.78 2.41
N GLN A 76 -29.54 -12.02 2.82
CA GLN A 76 -28.68 -12.78 3.73
C GLN A 76 -27.31 -13.06 3.12
N TRP A 77 -27.25 -13.47 1.85
CA TRP A 77 -25.99 -13.69 1.14
C TRP A 77 -25.14 -12.42 1.09
N ILE A 78 -25.73 -11.28 0.75
CA ILE A 78 -25.02 -9.99 0.74
C ILE A 78 -24.44 -9.68 2.12
N SER A 79 -25.24 -9.86 3.19
CA SER A 79 -24.79 -9.64 4.57
C SER A 79 -23.64 -10.56 4.99
N GLU A 80 -23.54 -11.76 4.41
CA GLU A 80 -22.44 -12.69 4.69
C GLU A 80 -21.18 -12.38 3.86
N GLN A 81 -21.33 -11.74 2.70
CA GLN A 81 -20.22 -11.35 1.83
C GLN A 81 -19.65 -9.97 2.14
N THR A 82 -20.23 -9.21 3.07
CA THR A 82 -19.67 -7.91 3.47
C THR A 82 -18.37 -8.11 4.24
N VAL A 83 -17.25 -7.96 3.53
CA VAL A 83 -15.90 -7.95 4.08
C VAL A 83 -15.33 -6.54 3.91
N ASP A 84 -14.65 -6.05 4.94
CA ASP A 84 -13.87 -4.82 4.83
C ASP A 84 -12.57 -5.13 4.09
N PHE A 85 -12.42 -4.61 2.88
CA PHE A 85 -11.24 -4.79 2.03
C PHE A 85 -10.23 -3.64 2.15
N SER A 86 -10.35 -2.80 3.18
CA SER A 86 -9.51 -1.62 3.36
C SER A 86 -8.01 -1.97 3.46
N GLU A 87 -7.68 -3.02 4.21
CA GLU A 87 -6.30 -3.49 4.38
C GLU A 87 -5.73 -4.15 3.11
N GLU A 88 -6.53 -4.94 2.39
CA GLU A 88 -6.13 -5.53 1.11
C GLU A 88 -5.87 -4.46 0.05
N LEU A 89 -6.72 -3.43 0.00
CA LEU A 89 -6.51 -2.29 -0.88
C LEU A 89 -5.25 -1.51 -0.47
N ASN A 90 -5.04 -1.27 0.83
CA ASN A 90 -3.84 -0.60 1.32
C ASN A 90 -2.58 -1.36 0.89
N HIS A 91 -2.54 -2.67 1.11
CA HIS A 91 -1.42 -3.51 0.70
C HIS A 91 -1.23 -3.52 -0.83
N ALA A 92 -2.32 -3.54 -1.62
CA ALA A 92 -2.24 -3.44 -3.07
C ALA A 92 -1.61 -2.11 -3.52
N LEU A 93 -2.03 -1.00 -2.91
CA LEU A 93 -1.46 0.33 -3.18
C LEU A 93 0.01 0.43 -2.77
N TRP A 94 0.37 -0.10 -1.60
CA TRP A 94 1.76 -0.17 -1.15
C TRP A 94 2.62 -0.97 -2.14
N SER A 95 2.13 -2.14 -2.60
CA SER A 95 2.83 -2.99 -3.57
C SER A 95 3.02 -2.30 -4.93
N LEU A 96 2.04 -1.51 -5.37
CA LEU A 96 2.16 -0.70 -6.60
C LEU A 96 3.27 0.36 -6.45
N MET A 97 3.28 1.08 -5.33
CA MET A 97 4.26 2.13 -5.05
C MET A 97 5.68 1.56 -4.86
N ASP A 98 5.82 0.48 -4.08
CA ASP A 98 7.10 -0.13 -3.75
C ASP A 98 7.81 -0.70 -4.99
N LYS A 99 7.04 -1.34 -5.88
CA LYS A 99 7.59 -1.90 -7.12
C LYS A 99 7.83 -0.86 -8.20
N GLY A 100 6.94 0.12 -8.34
CA GLY A 100 7.01 1.13 -9.39
C GLY A 100 6.84 0.60 -10.83
N ASP A 101 6.70 -0.72 -11.04
CA ASP A 101 6.59 -1.34 -12.37
C ASP A 101 5.45 -0.75 -13.21
N ALA A 102 4.35 -0.34 -12.55
CA ALA A 102 3.20 0.26 -13.22
C ALA A 102 3.55 1.56 -13.97
N GLU A 103 4.59 2.28 -13.57
CA GLU A 103 5.03 3.51 -14.25
C GLU A 103 5.61 3.24 -15.66
N GLN A 104 6.02 2.00 -15.94
CA GLN A 104 6.50 1.58 -17.26
C GLN A 104 5.36 1.13 -18.18
N ASP A 105 4.30 0.57 -17.60
CA ASP A 105 3.18 -0.01 -18.34
C ASP A 105 2.03 0.97 -18.60
N TYR A 106 1.91 2.02 -17.77
CA TYR A 106 0.81 2.98 -17.81
C TYR A 106 1.32 4.40 -18.05
N THR A 107 0.56 5.18 -18.84
CA THR A 107 0.90 6.57 -19.11
C THR A 107 0.74 7.42 -17.85
N LEU A 108 1.82 8.08 -17.42
CA LEU A 108 1.80 9.02 -16.31
C LEU A 108 1.20 10.37 -16.71
N ASP A 109 0.51 11.01 -15.78
CA ASP A 109 0.10 12.41 -15.93
C ASP A 109 1.35 13.31 -15.88
N PRO A 110 1.62 14.12 -16.92
CA PRO A 110 2.78 15.01 -16.93
C PRO A 110 2.82 16.03 -15.79
N GLU A 111 1.67 16.42 -15.23
CA GLU A 111 1.60 17.33 -14.09
C GLU A 111 2.16 16.69 -12.81
N TYR A 112 2.05 15.36 -12.70
CA TYR A 112 2.45 14.57 -11.53
C TYR A 112 3.56 13.58 -11.84
N MET A 113 4.24 13.71 -12.99
CA MET A 113 5.41 12.90 -13.25
C MET A 113 6.38 13.09 -12.09
N PRO A 114 6.92 12.00 -11.52
CA PRO A 114 7.94 12.14 -10.51
C PRO A 114 9.02 13.03 -11.12
N ILE A 115 9.34 14.11 -10.41
CA ILE A 115 10.50 14.92 -10.74
C ILE A 115 11.62 13.88 -10.83
N PRO A 116 12.33 13.74 -11.96
CA PRO A 116 13.43 12.78 -12.04
C PRO A 116 14.24 13.03 -10.79
N ALA A 117 14.36 12.01 -9.93
CA ALA A 117 15.10 12.14 -8.68
C ALA A 117 16.40 12.77 -9.10
N THR A 118 16.55 14.06 -8.81
CA THR A 118 17.76 14.72 -9.23
C THR A 118 18.78 13.99 -8.40
N ASP A 119 19.68 13.27 -9.05
CA ASP A 119 20.95 12.76 -8.50
C ASP A 119 21.81 13.88 -7.87
N LYS A 120 21.22 15.04 -7.61
CA LYS A 120 21.70 16.04 -6.69
C LYS A 120 21.53 15.48 -5.27
N LYS A 121 22.45 14.58 -4.95
CA LYS A 121 22.81 14.21 -3.59
C LYS A 121 22.98 15.50 -2.80
N VAL A 122 22.05 15.77 -1.89
CA VAL A 122 22.18 16.92 -0.99
C VAL A 122 23.12 16.48 0.12
N THR A 123 24.23 17.19 0.24
CA THR A 123 25.17 16.92 1.33
C THR A 123 24.61 17.41 2.66
N VAL A 124 25.05 16.81 3.76
CA VAL A 124 24.76 17.31 5.12
C VAL A 124 25.12 18.79 5.24
N ARG A 125 26.24 19.22 4.63
CA ARG A 125 26.62 20.64 4.55
C ARG A 125 25.52 21.50 3.95
N GLU A 126 25.12 21.19 2.72
CA GLU A 126 24.10 21.97 2.00
C GLU A 126 22.77 21.97 2.77
N PHE A 127 22.44 20.85 3.41
CA PHE A 127 21.23 20.72 4.21
C PHE A 127 21.25 21.63 5.45
N ILE A 128 22.36 21.68 6.19
CA ILE A 128 22.50 22.55 7.36
C ILE A 128 22.50 24.03 6.93
N GLU A 129 23.17 24.38 5.84
CA GLU A 129 23.21 25.74 5.30
C GLU A 129 21.81 26.23 4.86
N ALA A 130 20.99 25.34 4.30
CA ALA A 130 19.61 25.64 3.92
C ALA A 130 18.66 25.83 5.11
N HIS A 131 19.00 25.30 6.29
CA HIS A 131 18.15 25.31 7.48
C HIS A 131 18.87 25.92 8.70
N PRO A 132 19.12 27.24 8.71
CA PRO A 132 19.82 27.89 9.83
C PRO A 132 18.95 27.94 11.09
N ASN A 133 19.60 27.98 12.26
CA ASN A 133 18.98 28.19 13.57
C ASN A 133 18.02 27.07 14.04
N VAL A 134 18.21 25.84 13.58
CA VAL A 134 17.44 24.66 13.99
C VAL A 134 18.36 23.55 14.50
N ALA A 135 17.81 22.61 15.27
CA ALA A 135 18.53 21.43 15.72
C ALA A 135 18.42 20.28 14.70
N PHE A 136 19.43 19.40 14.69
CA PHE A 136 19.49 18.22 13.83
C PHE A 136 19.80 16.98 14.66
N ASP A 137 18.97 15.96 14.53
CA ASP A 137 19.16 14.64 15.11
C ASP A 137 19.47 13.65 13.99
N MET A 138 20.71 13.17 13.94
CA MET A 138 21.24 12.48 12.78
C MET A 138 21.61 11.03 13.10
N MET A 139 21.12 10.10 12.29
CA MET A 139 21.62 8.73 12.19
C MET A 139 22.65 8.67 11.06
N THR A 140 23.91 8.53 11.43
CA THR A 140 25.05 8.45 10.49
C THR A 140 25.63 7.04 10.50
N PRO A 141 26.48 6.65 9.53
CA PRO A 141 27.14 5.33 9.56
C PRO A 141 28.03 5.14 10.81
N GLY A 142 28.53 6.24 11.38
CA GLY A 142 29.33 6.25 12.62
C GLY A 142 28.50 6.24 13.92
N GLY A 143 27.17 6.27 13.81
CA GLY A 143 26.23 6.35 14.93
C GLY A 143 25.45 7.67 14.95
N TYR A 144 24.98 8.04 16.14
CA TYR A 144 24.13 9.20 16.36
C TYR A 144 24.94 10.47 16.55
N VAL A 145 24.53 11.53 15.87
CA VAL A 145 25.05 12.89 16.06
C VAL A 145 23.88 13.83 16.31
N TYR A 146 23.94 14.59 17.39
CA TYR A 146 22.96 15.63 17.68
C TYR A 146 23.63 17.00 17.57
N LEU A 147 23.08 17.86 16.73
CA LEU A 147 23.56 19.23 16.51
C LEU A 147 22.53 20.22 17.02
N THR A 148 22.94 21.10 17.94
CA THR A 148 22.18 22.32 18.23
C THR A 148 22.49 23.36 17.14
N PRO A 149 21.69 24.44 17.05
CA PRO A 149 22.02 25.56 16.17
C PRO A 149 23.48 26.04 16.30
N GLU A 150 23.99 26.11 17.53
CA GLU A 150 25.35 26.55 17.80
C GLU A 150 26.38 25.53 17.31
N THR A 151 26.21 24.24 17.61
CA THR A 151 27.17 23.22 17.19
C THR A 151 27.14 22.98 15.68
N ALA A 152 25.99 23.16 15.03
CA ALA A 152 25.89 23.17 13.58
C ALA A 152 26.71 24.30 12.94
N GLN A 153 26.69 25.51 13.51
CA GLN A 153 27.51 26.62 13.02
C GLN A 153 29.01 26.38 13.28
N LEU A 154 29.37 25.79 14.42
CA LEU A 154 30.77 25.40 14.69
C LEU A 154 31.26 24.34 13.70
N LEU A 155 30.41 23.37 13.36
CA LEU A 155 30.69 22.33 12.36
C LEU A 155 30.93 22.95 10.97
N LEU A 156 30.05 23.85 10.53
CA LEU A 156 30.23 24.60 9.27
C LEU A 156 31.51 25.46 9.27
N ALA A 157 31.92 25.97 10.44
CA ALA A 157 33.17 26.70 10.64
C ALA A 157 34.43 25.80 10.73
N GLY A 158 34.28 24.48 10.57
CA GLY A 158 35.39 23.53 10.55
C GLY A 158 35.77 22.93 11.91
N GLN A 159 34.87 22.93 12.89
CA GLN A 159 35.09 22.25 14.17
C GLN A 159 34.43 20.87 14.22
N SER A 160 35.14 19.89 14.77
CA SER A 160 34.58 18.55 15.02
C SER A 160 33.44 18.60 16.04
N VAL A 161 32.51 17.66 15.92
CA VAL A 161 31.35 17.51 16.82
C VAL A 161 31.39 16.17 17.55
N LYS A 162 30.52 15.97 18.53
CA LYS A 162 30.44 14.69 19.25
C LYS A 162 29.37 13.79 18.62
N GLY A 163 29.78 12.56 18.30
CA GLY A 163 28.89 11.48 17.88
C GLY A 163 29.00 10.26 18.80
N ASN A 164 27.99 9.41 18.87
CA ASN A 164 27.98 8.25 19.75
C ASN A 164 27.20 7.05 19.16
N PRO A 165 27.56 5.79 19.49
CA PRO A 165 26.91 4.61 18.92
C PRO A 165 25.55 4.25 19.56
N GLY A 166 24.88 5.20 20.22
CA GLY A 166 23.60 4.99 20.93
C GLY A 166 23.71 5.05 22.46
N SER A 167 24.91 5.28 22.99
CA SER A 167 25.13 5.64 24.41
C SER A 167 26.12 6.79 24.50
N SER A 168 25.74 7.86 25.18
CA SER A 168 26.53 9.09 25.31
C SER A 168 27.86 8.88 26.04
N GLU A 169 28.00 7.80 26.81
CA GLU A 169 29.24 7.45 27.52
C GLU A 169 30.39 7.07 26.57
N PHE A 170 30.07 6.69 25.34
CA PHE A 170 31.03 6.33 24.29
C PHE A 170 31.17 7.40 23.21
N ALA A 171 30.83 8.66 23.53
CA ALA A 171 30.93 9.75 22.59
C ALA A 171 32.37 9.95 22.07
N ARG A 172 32.51 10.09 20.76
CA ARG A 172 33.77 10.34 20.04
C ARG A 172 33.67 11.63 19.26
N ASP A 173 34.82 12.22 18.95
CA ASP A 173 34.89 13.33 18.02
C ASP A 173 34.67 12.81 16.59
N VAL A 174 33.70 13.41 15.90
CA VAL A 174 33.39 13.18 14.49
C VAL A 174 34.01 14.35 13.71
N PRO A 175 35.00 14.08 12.84
CA PRO A 175 35.60 15.07 11.96
C PRO A 175 34.58 15.74 11.05
N VAL A 176 34.84 17.01 10.71
CA VAL A 176 33.96 17.82 9.85
C VAL A 176 33.75 17.16 8.49
N GLU A 177 34.84 16.70 7.88
CA GLU A 177 34.86 16.02 6.58
C GLU A 177 34.12 14.68 6.60
N GLU A 178 34.13 13.97 7.73
CA GLU A 178 33.39 12.70 7.86
C GLU A 178 31.88 12.93 7.86
N LEU A 179 31.41 14.07 8.39
CA LEU A 179 29.99 14.34 8.57
C LEU A 179 29.38 15.21 7.47
N LEU A 180 30.05 16.30 7.09
CA LEU A 180 29.49 17.30 6.18
C LEU A 180 29.41 16.82 4.72
N ASP A 181 30.25 15.86 4.33
CA ASP A 181 30.29 15.31 2.97
C ASP A 181 29.38 14.07 2.81
N GLN A 182 28.67 13.67 3.86
CA GLN A 182 27.65 12.61 3.76
C GLN A 182 26.44 13.10 2.96
N GLU A 183 25.79 12.16 2.29
CA GLU A 183 24.52 12.38 1.60
C GLU A 183 23.37 12.26 2.58
N VAL A 184 22.41 13.17 2.48
CA VAL A 184 21.13 13.05 3.18
C VAL A 184 20.24 12.06 2.41
N CYS A 185 20.07 10.86 2.95
CA CYS A 185 19.23 9.81 2.37
C CYS A 185 17.74 10.02 2.67
N ASP A 186 17.44 10.48 3.89
CA ASP A 186 16.10 10.78 4.34
C ASP A 186 16.13 11.94 5.35
N ALA A 187 15.08 12.76 5.36
CA ALA A 187 14.96 13.89 6.27
C ALA A 187 13.49 14.21 6.58
N ASN A 188 13.15 14.24 7.86
CA ASN A 188 11.81 14.62 8.33
C ASN A 188 11.89 15.69 9.43
N PHE A 189 11.00 16.67 9.38
CA PHE A 189 10.94 17.74 10.38
C PHE A 189 9.82 17.48 11.40
N SER A 190 10.19 17.33 12.67
CA SER A 190 9.24 17.17 13.77
C SER A 190 9.80 17.70 15.08
N GLU A 191 8.92 18.10 16.00
CA GLU A 191 9.31 18.55 17.35
C GLU A 191 10.36 19.68 17.41
N GLY A 192 10.49 20.48 16.33
CA GLY A 192 11.45 21.57 16.25
C GLY A 192 12.87 21.17 15.83
N ALA A 193 13.07 19.92 15.39
CA ALA A 193 14.33 19.41 14.88
C ALA A 193 14.15 18.67 13.54
N TRP A 194 15.22 18.63 12.75
CA TRP A 194 15.30 17.73 11.60
C TRP A 194 15.85 16.38 12.06
N HIS A 195 15.13 15.31 11.77
CA HIS A 195 15.60 13.93 11.93
C HIS A 195 16.12 13.44 10.58
N ILE A 196 17.41 13.13 10.52
CA ILE A 196 18.13 12.88 9.29
C ILE A 196 18.74 11.48 9.31
N LEU A 197 18.56 10.75 8.22
CA LEU A 197 19.39 9.58 7.89
C LEU A 197 20.41 10.02 6.85
N SER A 198 21.69 9.83 7.16
CA SER A 198 22.78 10.09 6.23
C SER A 198 23.65 8.87 6.00
N ASP A 199 24.27 8.80 4.81
CA ASP A 199 25.23 7.76 4.45
C ASP A 199 26.40 8.36 3.66
N TYR A 200 27.48 7.60 3.52
CA TYR A 200 28.60 8.00 2.68
C TYR A 200 28.16 8.09 1.21
N ILE A 201 28.60 9.13 0.51
CA ILE A 201 28.46 9.19 -0.95
C ILE A 201 29.27 8.03 -1.53
N ARG A 202 28.59 7.00 -2.03
CA ARG A 202 29.24 5.92 -2.79
C ARG A 202 29.66 6.46 -4.15
N GLU A 203 30.96 6.52 -4.40
CA GLU A 203 31.46 6.62 -5.78
C GLU A 203 31.05 5.33 -6.52
N PRO A 204 30.59 5.41 -7.78
CA PRO A 204 30.29 4.20 -8.54
C PRO A 204 31.57 3.37 -8.62
N GLU A 205 31.52 2.14 -8.10
CA GLU A 205 32.58 1.16 -8.25
C GLU A 205 32.87 1.05 -9.75
N GLN A 206 34.06 1.47 -10.19
CA GLN A 206 34.53 1.17 -11.53
C GLN A 206 34.48 -0.35 -11.68
N GLU A 207 33.63 -0.84 -12.58
CA GLU A 207 33.55 -2.26 -12.93
C GLU A 207 34.97 -2.80 -13.13
N GLN A 208 35.44 -3.58 -12.15
CA GLN A 208 36.68 -4.31 -12.30
C GLN A 208 36.46 -5.35 -13.38
N SER A 209 36.97 -5.06 -14.58
CA SER A 209 37.11 -6.00 -15.68
C SER A 209 37.65 -7.34 -15.16
N PRO A 210 36.98 -8.49 -15.40
CA PRO A 210 37.48 -9.77 -14.96
C PRO A 210 38.78 -10.07 -15.73
N PHE A 211 39.89 -10.10 -15.00
CA PHE A 211 41.19 -10.52 -15.52
C PHE A 211 41.15 -11.97 -16.01
N ASP A 212 41.71 -12.17 -17.20
CA ASP A 212 42.10 -13.45 -17.80
C ASP A 212 42.75 -14.39 -16.77
N GLN A 213 42.12 -15.54 -16.50
CA GLN A 213 42.80 -16.70 -15.92
C GLN A 213 43.04 -17.74 -16.99
N GLY A 214 44.09 -17.52 -17.78
CA GLY A 214 44.79 -18.59 -18.46
C GLY A 214 45.61 -19.38 -17.44
N VAL A 215 45.22 -20.63 -17.18
CA VAL A 215 46.10 -21.63 -16.55
C VAL A 215 46.06 -22.91 -17.38
N THR A 216 47.19 -23.15 -18.04
CA THR A 216 47.52 -24.36 -18.82
C THR A 216 47.62 -25.57 -17.89
N MET A 217 46.91 -26.65 -18.21
CA MET A 217 47.04 -27.94 -17.50
C MET A 217 48.30 -28.66 -17.99
N CYS A 218 49.20 -28.99 -17.06
CA CYS A 218 50.28 -29.95 -17.24
C CYS A 218 49.78 -31.37 -16.98
#